data_AF-A0A519YWG9-F1
#
_entry.id   AF-A0A519YWG9-F1
#
_cell.length_a   1.000
_cell.length_b   1.000
_cell.length_c   1.000
_cell.angle_alpha   90.00
_cell.angle_beta   90.00
_cell.angle_gamma   90.00
#
_symmetry.space_group_name_H-M   'P 1'
#
loop_
_entity.id
_entity.type
_entity.pdbx_description
1 polymer ?
#
loop_
_entity_poly.entity_id
_entity_poly.type
_entity_poly.pdbx_seq_one_letter_code
_entity_poly.pdbx_strand_id
1 'polypeptide(L)'
;MIWHHLVQALLIAKGITHLPHVSINLMLTLAVANDPFFQKVTLQFFKKANRRHPKFPLVRTFEYGFCVSHLKNGFENYYSTIEPSARRNQKKAERLGYVFEKIDYNAHLTGITDIRRSSTVRQGKAVPAQHFQKQAAPIQNPPSQTRFHDYPYFGILKDGKIVAFAACLVAGEICQIEEIFGHTDHQADGIVPMLIIQMARHISAEYPQVAYFCYGNHYGASDTMKRFKKKLGFVPHKVSWKLND
;
A
#
# COMPACT_ATOMS: atom_id res chain seq x y z
N MET A 1 -0.42 31.49 8.29
CA MET A 1 0.19 30.21 7.84
C MET A 1 0.79 29.40 9.01
N ILE A 2 1.56 30.01 9.90
CA ILE A 2 2.20 29.35 11.07
C ILE A 2 1.18 28.80 12.09
N TRP A 3 0.09 29.53 12.36
CA TRP A 3 -0.97 29.10 13.29
C TRP A 3 -1.69 27.80 12.87
N HIS A 4 -1.92 27.61 11.56
CA HIS A 4 -2.57 26.40 11.04
C HIS A 4 -1.67 25.17 11.18
N HIS A 5 -0.35 25.34 11.05
CA HIS A 5 0.62 24.27 11.28
C HIS A 5 0.76 23.91 12.77
N LEU A 6 0.68 24.89 13.67
CA LEU A 6 0.69 24.67 15.12
C LEU A 6 -0.57 23.98 15.62
N VAL A 7 -1.75 24.35 15.12
CA VAL A 7 -3.02 23.68 15.45
C VAL A 7 -3.05 22.25 14.90
N GLN A 8 -2.57 22.01 13.67
CA GLN A 8 -2.41 20.63 13.19
C GLN A 8 -1.38 19.85 13.99
N ALA A 9 -0.26 20.45 14.40
CA ALA A 9 0.73 19.80 15.25
C ALA A 9 0.13 19.41 16.61
N LEU A 10 -0.68 20.27 17.22
CA LEU A 10 -1.39 20.00 18.49
C LEU A 10 -2.48 18.93 18.35
N LEU A 11 -3.24 18.92 17.26
CA LEU A 11 -4.24 17.88 16.97
C LEU A 11 -3.58 16.52 16.67
N ILE A 12 -2.47 16.54 15.94
CA ILE A 12 -1.62 15.36 15.73
C ILE A 12 -1.06 14.89 17.07
N ALA A 13 -0.56 15.79 17.92
CA ALA A 13 -0.01 15.45 19.24
C ALA A 13 -1.05 14.82 20.19
N LYS A 14 -2.27 15.37 20.25
CA LYS A 14 -3.37 14.80 21.05
C LYS A 14 -3.88 13.46 20.51
N GLY A 15 -3.88 13.26 19.18
CA GLY A 15 -4.28 12.00 18.56
C GLY A 15 -3.22 10.90 18.66
N ILE A 16 -1.94 11.28 18.73
CA ILE A 16 -0.79 10.36 18.77
C ILE A 16 -0.74 9.53 20.06
N THR A 17 -1.14 10.10 21.21
CA THR A 17 -1.01 9.44 22.53
C THR A 17 -1.90 8.21 22.68
N HIS A 18 -2.96 8.10 21.88
CA HIS A 18 -3.92 6.99 21.92
C HIS A 18 -3.78 6.03 20.73
N LEU A 19 -2.75 6.21 19.89
CA LEU A 19 -2.56 5.30 18.76
C LEU A 19 -2.20 3.90 19.28
N PRO A 20 -2.87 2.84 18.77
CA PRO A 20 -2.45 1.47 19.06
C PRO A 20 -1.00 1.29 18.61
N HIS A 21 -0.23 0.57 19.43
CA HIS A 21 1.19 0.33 19.19
C HIS A 21 1.42 -1.06 18.60
N VAL A 22 2.26 -1.14 17.58
CA VAL A 22 2.73 -2.40 17.00
C VAL A 22 4.26 -2.38 16.87
N SER A 23 4.88 -3.53 17.12
CA SER A 23 6.28 -3.77 16.79
C SER A 23 6.31 -4.63 15.53
N ILE A 24 7.10 -4.22 14.55
CA ILE A 24 7.16 -4.86 13.23
C ILE A 24 8.60 -5.25 12.93
N ASN A 25 8.83 -6.54 12.71
CA ASN A 25 10.11 -7.11 12.31
C ASN A 25 10.20 -7.28 10.80
N LEU A 26 11.21 -6.66 10.18
CA LEU A 26 11.47 -6.78 8.75
C LEU A 26 12.30 -8.02 8.39
N MET A 27 12.79 -8.78 9.39
CA MET A 27 13.49 -10.06 9.22
C MET A 27 14.66 -9.99 8.21
N LEU A 28 15.45 -8.92 8.25
CA LEU A 28 16.48 -8.59 7.26
C LEU A 28 17.48 -9.73 7.02
N THR A 29 17.83 -10.50 8.06
CA THR A 29 18.72 -11.68 7.93
C THR A 29 18.19 -12.70 6.91
N LEU A 30 16.87 -12.86 6.79
CA LEU A 30 16.24 -13.75 5.82
C LEU A 30 16.24 -13.19 4.39
N ALA A 31 16.50 -11.89 4.20
CA ALA A 31 16.64 -11.30 2.88
C ALA A 31 17.95 -11.73 2.18
N VAL A 32 18.99 -12.04 2.96
CA VAL A 32 20.32 -12.41 2.46
C VAL A 32 20.27 -13.72 1.68
N ALA A 33 19.42 -14.66 2.12
CA ALA A 33 19.21 -15.94 1.45
C ALA A 33 18.34 -15.85 0.18
N ASN A 34 17.88 -14.66 -0.19
CA ASN A 34 16.98 -14.44 -1.32
C ASN A 34 17.71 -13.81 -2.52
N ASP A 35 18.00 -12.51 -2.43
CA ASP A 35 18.77 -11.76 -3.43
C ASP A 35 19.24 -10.42 -2.79
N PRO A 36 20.44 -9.90 -3.11
CA PRO A 36 20.90 -8.59 -2.64
C PRO A 36 19.91 -7.44 -2.89
N PHE A 37 19.09 -7.52 -3.93
CA PHE A 37 17.99 -6.60 -4.20
C PHE A 37 17.03 -6.49 -3.02
N PHE A 38 16.58 -7.62 -2.45
CA PHE A 38 15.60 -7.64 -1.37
C PHE A 38 16.18 -7.05 -0.08
N GLN A 39 17.44 -7.36 0.22
CA GLN A 39 18.14 -6.73 1.34
C GLN A 39 18.21 -5.21 1.17
N LYS A 40 18.54 -4.75 -0.04
CA LYS A 40 18.64 -3.32 -0.37
C LYS A 40 17.29 -2.60 -0.20
N VAL A 41 16.20 -3.12 -0.77
CA VAL A 41 14.89 -2.45 -0.69
C VAL A 41 14.33 -2.48 0.74
N THR A 42 14.57 -3.55 1.51
CA THR A 42 14.19 -3.59 2.94
C THR A 42 14.96 -2.54 3.75
N LEU A 43 16.26 -2.40 3.53
CA LEU A 43 17.07 -1.36 4.19
C LEU A 43 16.64 0.05 3.78
N GLN A 44 16.30 0.26 2.50
CA GLN A 44 15.77 1.54 2.02
C GLN A 44 14.44 1.88 2.68
N PHE A 45 13.53 0.90 2.79
CA PHE A 45 12.28 1.06 3.51
C PHE A 45 12.53 1.39 4.99
N PHE A 46 13.39 0.65 5.67
CA PHE A 46 13.72 0.90 7.08
C PHE A 46 14.30 2.31 7.30
N LYS A 47 15.22 2.74 6.42
CA LYS A 47 15.78 4.10 6.46
C LYS A 47 14.69 5.17 6.23
N LYS A 48 13.80 4.97 5.26
CA LYS A 48 12.66 5.86 4.99
C LYS A 48 11.73 5.94 6.20
N ALA A 49 11.36 4.80 6.77
CA ALA A 49 10.49 4.69 7.94
C ALA A 49 11.05 5.45 9.16
N ASN A 50 12.37 5.36 9.36
CA ASN A 50 13.06 5.97 10.50
C ASN A 50 13.61 7.39 10.24
N ARG A 51 13.52 7.92 9.02
CA ARG A 51 13.93 9.29 8.71
C ARG A 51 13.05 10.28 9.48
N ARG A 52 13.63 11.34 10.02
CA ARG A 52 12.88 12.45 10.64
C ARG A 52 11.92 13.08 9.63
N HIS A 53 10.68 13.32 10.07
CA HIS A 53 9.65 13.89 9.21
C HIS A 53 10.01 15.33 8.82
N PRO A 54 9.97 15.72 7.53
CA PRO A 54 10.43 17.04 7.08
C PRO A 54 9.73 18.22 7.76
N LYS A 55 8.44 18.06 8.12
CA LYS A 55 7.65 19.10 8.81
C LYS A 55 7.63 18.94 10.33
N PHE A 56 8.05 17.78 10.85
CA PHE A 56 7.97 17.43 12.28
C PHE A 56 9.25 16.67 12.70
N PRO A 57 10.39 17.35 12.82
CA PRO A 57 11.70 16.70 12.90
C PRO A 57 11.92 15.87 14.17
N LEU A 58 11.11 16.04 15.20
CA LEU A 58 11.14 15.23 16.42
C LEU A 58 10.50 13.83 16.26
N VAL A 59 9.87 13.58 15.11
CA VAL A 59 9.10 12.37 14.84
C VAL A 59 9.65 11.67 13.59
N ARG A 60 9.74 10.33 13.61
CA ARG A 60 10.13 9.55 12.43
C ARG A 60 8.96 9.38 11.45
N THR A 61 9.26 9.24 10.16
CA THR A 61 8.30 9.34 9.06
C THR A 61 7.16 8.32 9.13
N PHE A 62 7.47 7.08 9.50
CA PHE A 62 6.48 6.00 9.67
C PHE A 62 6.41 5.47 11.10
N GLU A 63 6.81 6.27 12.09
CA GLU A 63 6.61 5.88 13.49
C GLU A 63 5.19 6.19 13.96
N TYR A 64 4.57 7.27 13.47
CA TYR A 64 3.21 7.64 13.88
C TYR A 64 2.30 7.80 12.67
N GLY A 65 1.07 7.27 12.82
CA GLY A 65 0.04 7.36 11.80
C GLY A 65 0.19 6.35 10.68
N PHE A 66 1.11 5.39 10.79
CA PHE A 66 1.28 4.37 9.77
C PHE A 66 0.00 3.52 9.69
N CYS A 67 -0.58 3.44 8.50
CA CYS A 67 -1.89 2.82 8.29
C CYS A 67 -1.71 1.31 8.16
N VAL A 68 -2.18 0.57 9.16
CA VAL A 68 -2.01 -0.88 9.29
C VAL A 68 -3.38 -1.56 9.38
N SER A 69 -3.46 -2.74 8.77
CA SER A 69 -4.50 -3.73 8.98
C SER A 69 -3.88 -5.07 9.38
N HIS A 70 -4.54 -5.81 10.27
CA HIS A 70 -4.00 -7.06 10.80
C HIS A 70 -4.37 -8.26 9.91
N LEU A 71 -3.36 -9.03 9.49
CA LEU A 71 -3.52 -10.28 8.72
C LEU A 71 -3.15 -11.55 9.49
N LYS A 72 -2.59 -11.45 10.71
CA LYS A 72 -2.11 -12.61 11.49
C LYS A 72 -3.15 -13.73 11.69
N ASN A 73 -4.44 -13.38 11.73
CA ASN A 73 -5.54 -14.34 11.91
C ASN A 73 -6.22 -14.72 10.58
N GLY A 74 -5.52 -14.53 9.47
CA GLY A 74 -5.98 -14.86 8.13
C GLY A 74 -6.88 -13.82 7.49
N PHE A 75 -7.12 -14.02 6.19
CA PHE A 75 -7.94 -13.13 5.36
C PHE A 75 -9.38 -12.97 5.88
N GLU A 76 -10.04 -14.02 6.34
CA GLU A 76 -11.44 -13.94 6.76
C GLU A 76 -11.62 -13.00 7.97
N ASN A 77 -10.67 -13.01 8.90
CA ASN A 77 -10.65 -12.04 10.01
C ASN A 77 -10.54 -10.61 9.47
N TYR A 78 -9.59 -10.34 8.57
CA TYR A 78 -9.48 -9.03 7.90
C TYR A 78 -10.78 -8.63 7.19
N TYR A 79 -11.34 -9.53 6.39
CA TYR A 79 -12.51 -9.28 5.57
C TYR A 79 -13.79 -8.99 6.38
N SER A 80 -13.88 -9.54 7.60
CA SER A 80 -14.96 -9.21 8.54
C SER A 80 -14.85 -7.78 9.10
N THR A 81 -13.64 -7.25 9.26
CA THR A 81 -13.39 -5.92 9.86
C THR A 81 -13.58 -4.75 8.91
N ILE A 82 -13.47 -4.96 7.59
CA ILE A 82 -13.65 -3.87 6.62
C ILE A 82 -15.13 -3.44 6.55
N GLU A 83 -15.39 -2.25 6.01
CA GLU A 83 -16.76 -1.76 5.93
C GLU A 83 -17.59 -2.56 4.90
N PRO A 84 -18.91 -2.75 5.13
CA PRO A 84 -19.80 -3.37 4.15
C PRO A 84 -19.75 -2.70 2.76
N SER A 85 -19.51 -1.39 2.73
CA SER A 85 -19.39 -0.63 1.49
C SER A 85 -18.16 -1.01 0.65
N ALA A 86 -17.11 -1.56 1.25
CA ALA A 86 -15.91 -2.06 0.56
C ALA A 86 -16.21 -3.42 -0.08
N ARG A 87 -16.83 -4.32 0.69
CA ARG A 87 -17.28 -5.63 0.21
C ARG A 87 -18.27 -5.50 -0.96
N ARG A 88 -19.21 -4.54 -0.89
CA ARG A 88 -20.13 -4.26 -2.00
C ARG A 88 -19.40 -3.80 -3.27
N ASN A 89 -18.35 -3.00 -3.15
CA ASN A 89 -17.55 -2.56 -4.29
C ASN A 89 -16.82 -3.74 -4.95
N GLN A 90 -16.22 -4.62 -4.15
CA GLN A 90 -15.62 -5.86 -4.67
C GLN A 90 -16.64 -6.72 -5.40
N LYS A 91 -17.78 -7.04 -4.76
CA LYS A 91 -18.83 -7.86 -5.37
C LYS A 91 -19.40 -7.23 -6.64
N LYS A 92 -19.50 -5.90 -6.69
CA LYS A 92 -19.89 -5.17 -7.90
C LYS A 92 -18.88 -5.41 -9.03
N ALA A 93 -17.59 -5.23 -8.75
CA ALA A 93 -16.54 -5.46 -9.75
C ALA A 93 -16.53 -6.92 -10.23
N GLU A 94 -16.61 -7.90 -9.33
CA GLU A 94 -16.69 -9.32 -9.71
C GLU A 94 -17.89 -9.60 -10.63
N ARG A 95 -19.08 -9.08 -10.28
CA ARG A 95 -20.28 -9.22 -11.12
C ARG A 95 -20.15 -8.56 -12.50
N LEU A 96 -19.37 -7.49 -12.60
CA LEU A 96 -19.08 -6.83 -13.87
C LEU A 96 -17.99 -7.53 -14.68
N GLY A 97 -17.46 -8.66 -14.19
CA GLY A 97 -16.48 -9.49 -14.90
C GLY A 97 -15.06 -8.95 -14.82
N TYR A 98 -14.73 -8.18 -13.78
CA TYR A 98 -13.34 -7.85 -13.47
C TYR A 98 -12.66 -9.05 -12.80
N VAL A 99 -11.38 -9.28 -13.10
CA VAL A 99 -10.60 -10.42 -12.59
C VAL A 99 -9.35 -9.90 -11.88
N PHE A 100 -8.98 -10.52 -10.76
CA PHE A 100 -7.74 -10.22 -10.03
C PHE A 100 -6.63 -11.20 -10.40
N GLU A 101 -5.41 -10.69 -10.61
CA GLU A 101 -4.23 -11.51 -10.90
C GLU A 101 -2.97 -10.98 -10.21
N LYS A 102 -2.05 -11.89 -9.85
CA LYS A 102 -0.63 -11.55 -9.67
C LYS A 102 -0.02 -11.46 -11.08
N ILE A 103 0.55 -10.31 -11.42
CA ILE A 103 0.95 -10.01 -12.80
C ILE A 103 2.46 -9.92 -12.96
N ASP A 104 2.94 -10.17 -14.17
CA ASP A 104 4.24 -9.68 -14.61
C ASP A 104 4.08 -8.21 -15.05
N TYR A 105 4.65 -7.28 -14.27
CA TYR A 105 4.58 -5.85 -14.56
C TYR A 105 5.07 -5.51 -15.98
N ASN A 106 6.11 -6.19 -16.47
CA ASN A 106 6.71 -5.91 -17.77
C ASN A 106 5.81 -6.35 -18.94
N ALA A 107 4.93 -7.33 -18.73
CA ALA A 107 3.93 -7.75 -19.72
C ALA A 107 2.78 -6.74 -19.89
N HIS A 108 2.66 -5.75 -19.00
CA HIS A 108 1.51 -4.84 -18.95
C HIS A 108 1.88 -3.34 -19.08
N LEU A 109 3.09 -3.00 -19.56
CA LEU A 109 3.59 -1.62 -19.60
C LEU A 109 2.65 -0.64 -20.31
N THR A 110 2.03 -1.04 -21.42
CA THR A 110 1.07 -0.19 -22.15
C THR A 110 -0.15 0.12 -21.30
N GLY A 111 -0.81 -0.90 -20.74
CA GLY A 111 -2.00 -0.67 -19.90
C GLY A 111 -1.68 0.06 -18.60
N ILE A 112 -0.50 -0.16 -18.01
CA ILE A 112 -0.02 0.61 -16.84
C ILE A 112 0.19 2.09 -17.22
N THR A 113 0.69 2.35 -18.42
CA THR A 113 0.82 3.71 -18.95
C THR A 113 -0.55 4.36 -19.10
N ASP A 114 -1.53 3.64 -19.63
CA ASP A 114 -2.90 4.14 -19.79
C ASP A 114 -3.55 4.45 -18.43
N ILE A 115 -3.44 3.55 -17.45
CA ILE A 115 -3.86 3.78 -16.06
C ILE A 115 -3.17 5.01 -15.45
N ARG A 116 -1.87 5.19 -15.73
CA ARG A 116 -1.13 6.36 -15.24
C ARG A 116 -1.65 7.66 -15.84
N ARG A 117 -2.08 7.64 -17.10
CA ARG A 117 -2.56 8.79 -17.87
C ARG A 117 -4.05 9.10 -17.69
N SER A 118 -4.86 8.13 -17.25
CA SER A 118 -6.33 8.26 -17.22
C SER A 118 -6.86 9.36 -16.30
N SER A 119 -6.05 9.90 -15.38
CA SER A 119 -6.49 10.87 -14.38
C SER A 119 -5.58 12.07 -14.31
N THR A 120 -6.16 13.26 -14.52
CA THR A 120 -5.45 14.53 -14.39
C THR A 120 -5.31 15.03 -12.96
N VAL A 121 -6.02 14.40 -12.01
CA VAL A 121 -6.06 14.77 -10.59
C VAL A 121 -5.81 13.54 -9.74
N ARG A 122 -4.75 13.56 -8.92
CA ARG A 122 -4.42 12.47 -7.99
C ARG A 122 -4.36 12.99 -6.56
N GLN A 123 -5.08 12.32 -5.67
CA GLN A 123 -5.17 12.67 -4.24
C GLN A 123 -5.56 14.15 -3.99
N GLY A 124 -6.41 14.71 -4.87
CA GLY A 124 -6.86 16.10 -4.79
C GLY A 124 -5.86 17.13 -5.30
N LYS A 125 -4.78 16.71 -5.95
CA LYS A 125 -3.81 17.61 -6.59
C LYS A 125 -3.76 17.36 -8.09
N ALA A 126 -3.66 18.44 -8.86
CA ALA A 126 -3.37 18.34 -10.27
C ALA A 126 -2.04 17.61 -10.47
N VAL A 127 -2.05 16.62 -11.35
CA VAL A 127 -0.83 15.92 -11.76
C VAL A 127 -0.10 16.83 -12.75
N PRO A 128 1.19 17.16 -12.53
CA PRO A 128 1.93 18.00 -13.47
C PRO A 128 1.92 17.42 -14.88
N ALA A 129 1.82 18.27 -15.91
CA ALA A 129 1.66 17.83 -17.30
C ALA A 129 2.72 16.81 -17.77
N GLN A 130 3.95 16.95 -17.26
CA GLN A 130 5.08 16.05 -17.55
C GLN A 130 4.83 14.59 -17.11
N HIS A 131 3.97 14.36 -16.12
CA HIS A 131 3.63 13.01 -15.68
C HIS A 131 2.71 12.27 -16.65
N PHE A 132 1.93 12.97 -17.49
CA PHE A 132 1.17 12.30 -18.56
C PHE A 132 2.06 11.83 -19.70
N GLN A 133 3.22 12.45 -19.89
CA GLN A 133 4.12 12.09 -20.98
C GLN A 133 4.95 10.84 -20.65
N LYS A 134 5.21 10.57 -19.36
CA LYS A 134 6.08 9.48 -18.93
C LYS A 134 5.41 8.11 -19.12
N GLN A 135 5.97 7.30 -20.01
CA GLN A 135 5.59 5.90 -20.18
C GLN A 135 6.04 5.06 -18.98
N ALA A 136 5.32 3.97 -18.70
CA ALA A 136 5.81 2.96 -17.79
C ALA A 136 7.09 2.35 -18.36
N ALA A 137 8.16 2.39 -17.57
CA ALA A 137 9.43 1.78 -17.92
C ALA A 137 9.49 0.34 -17.39
N PRO A 138 10.17 -0.59 -18.10
CA PRO A 138 10.44 -1.92 -17.59
C PRO A 138 11.17 -1.88 -16.23
N ILE A 139 10.93 -2.90 -15.43
CA ILE A 139 11.64 -3.16 -14.18
C ILE A 139 12.56 -4.38 -14.33
N GLN A 140 13.58 -4.46 -13.48
CA GLN A 140 14.54 -5.56 -13.44
C GLN A 140 14.60 -6.17 -12.02
N ASN A 141 13.46 -6.17 -11.32
CA ASN A 141 13.40 -6.80 -10.00
C ASN A 141 13.59 -8.31 -10.20
N PRO A 142 14.54 -8.94 -9.47
CA PRO A 142 14.70 -10.38 -9.54
C PRO A 142 13.46 -11.07 -8.97
N PRO A 143 13.12 -12.29 -9.45
CA PRO A 143 12.09 -13.09 -8.81
C PRO A 143 12.52 -13.43 -7.39
N SER A 144 11.56 -13.44 -6.48
CA SER A 144 11.84 -13.89 -5.12
C SER A 144 12.01 -15.40 -5.05
N GLN A 145 13.04 -15.84 -4.33
CA GLN A 145 13.34 -17.24 -4.03
C GLN A 145 12.75 -17.68 -2.69
N THR A 146 12.23 -16.75 -1.89
CA THR A 146 11.69 -17.03 -0.55
C THR A 146 10.40 -16.26 -0.30
N ARG A 147 9.55 -16.77 0.59
CA ARG A 147 8.34 -16.02 0.98
C ARG A 147 8.62 -14.83 1.92
N PHE A 148 9.80 -14.69 2.51
CA PHE A 148 10.04 -13.66 3.54
C PHE A 148 10.20 -12.26 2.97
N HIS A 149 10.66 -12.17 1.73
CA HIS A 149 10.88 -10.92 1.02
C HIS A 149 10.42 -11.08 -0.42
N ASP A 150 9.63 -10.16 -0.92
CA ASP A 150 9.17 -10.18 -2.32
C ASP A 150 8.79 -8.76 -2.74
N TYR A 151 8.68 -8.54 -4.04
CA TYR A 151 8.16 -7.31 -4.61
C TYR A 151 7.05 -7.63 -5.63
N PRO A 152 5.91 -8.20 -5.18
CA PRO A 152 4.88 -8.65 -6.08
C PRO A 152 4.09 -7.48 -6.69
N TYR A 153 3.63 -7.71 -7.92
CA TYR A 153 2.73 -6.83 -8.65
C TYR A 153 1.37 -7.51 -8.82
N PHE A 154 0.32 -6.73 -8.66
CA PHE A 154 -1.06 -7.21 -8.77
C PHE A 154 -1.83 -6.35 -9.75
N GLY A 155 -2.78 -6.96 -10.45
CA GLY A 155 -3.61 -6.33 -11.45
C GLY A 155 -5.09 -6.64 -11.26
N ILE A 156 -5.94 -5.72 -11.71
CA ILE A 156 -7.32 -6.02 -12.08
C ILE A 156 -7.42 -5.96 -13.60
N LEU A 157 -7.92 -7.03 -14.20
CA LEU A 157 -8.13 -7.14 -15.64
C LEU A 157 -9.62 -7.04 -15.97
N LYS A 158 -9.91 -6.49 -17.14
CA LYS A 158 -11.21 -6.48 -17.79
C LYS A 158 -11.00 -6.79 -19.27
N ASP A 159 -11.63 -7.86 -19.76
CA ASP A 159 -11.55 -8.28 -21.16
C ASP A 159 -10.09 -8.39 -21.67
N GLY A 160 -9.22 -8.96 -20.82
CA GLY A 160 -7.78 -9.15 -21.09
C GLY A 160 -6.90 -7.89 -20.92
N LYS A 161 -7.48 -6.73 -20.59
CA LYS A 161 -6.75 -5.48 -20.38
C LYS A 161 -6.64 -5.13 -18.90
N ILE A 162 -5.45 -4.71 -18.46
CA ILE A 162 -5.26 -4.22 -17.09
C ILE A 162 -5.94 -2.86 -16.93
N VAL A 163 -6.75 -2.71 -15.87
CA VAL A 163 -7.48 -1.48 -15.53
C VAL A 163 -7.15 -0.96 -14.14
N ALA A 164 -6.48 -1.75 -13.30
CA ALA A 164 -5.88 -1.30 -12.05
C ALA A 164 -4.60 -2.10 -11.80
N PHE A 165 -3.64 -1.51 -11.10
CA PHE A 165 -2.45 -2.23 -10.66
C PHE A 165 -1.96 -1.73 -9.30
N ALA A 166 -1.22 -2.59 -8.61
CA ALA A 166 -0.51 -2.27 -7.39
C ALA A 166 0.88 -2.92 -7.37
N ALA A 167 1.81 -2.25 -6.70
CA ALA A 167 3.12 -2.77 -6.38
C ALA A 167 3.28 -2.81 -4.86
N CYS A 168 3.72 -3.95 -4.34
CA CYS A 168 3.85 -4.17 -2.91
C CYS A 168 5.28 -4.54 -2.55
N LEU A 169 5.74 -4.06 -1.40
CA LEU A 169 6.94 -4.56 -0.74
C LEU A 169 6.51 -5.57 0.33
N VAL A 170 6.92 -6.83 0.18
CA VAL A 170 6.87 -7.82 1.27
C VAL A 170 8.24 -7.85 1.95
N ALA A 171 8.28 -7.61 3.25
CA ALA A 171 9.51 -7.64 4.04
C ALA A 171 9.22 -8.09 5.47
N GLY A 172 9.54 -9.35 5.79
CA GLY A 172 9.23 -9.94 7.08
C GLY A 172 7.74 -9.87 7.38
N GLU A 173 7.37 -9.21 8.48
CA GLU A 173 5.99 -9.16 8.98
C GLU A 173 5.06 -8.19 8.22
N ILE A 174 5.55 -7.47 7.20
CA ILE A 174 4.72 -6.53 6.44
C ILE A 174 4.55 -6.90 4.98
N CYS A 175 3.38 -6.53 4.47
CA CYS A 175 3.18 -6.22 3.08
C CYS A 175 2.73 -4.75 2.98
N GLN A 176 3.56 -3.90 2.38
CA GLN A 176 3.32 -2.47 2.25
C GLN A 176 2.98 -2.12 0.81
N ILE A 177 1.81 -1.52 0.59
CA ILE A 177 1.39 -1.00 -0.72
C ILE A 177 2.24 0.26 -1.01
N GLU A 178 3.16 0.16 -1.98
CA GLU A 178 4.01 1.27 -2.42
C GLU A 178 3.35 2.08 -3.54
N GLU A 179 2.75 1.41 -4.52
CA GLU A 179 1.98 2.03 -5.59
C GLU A 179 0.62 1.34 -5.73
N ILE A 180 -0.42 2.12 -6.00
CA ILE A 180 -1.73 1.59 -6.37
C ILE A 180 -2.50 2.62 -7.20
N PHE A 181 -2.97 2.18 -8.37
CA PHE A 181 -3.73 3.01 -9.29
C PHE A 181 -4.85 2.22 -9.95
N GLY A 182 -5.94 2.93 -10.28
CA GLY A 182 -7.04 2.41 -11.08
C GLY A 182 -7.36 3.40 -12.18
N HIS A 183 -7.75 2.88 -13.35
CA HIS A 183 -8.18 3.66 -14.48
C HIS A 183 -9.49 4.40 -14.14
N THR A 184 -9.57 5.67 -14.51
CA THR A 184 -10.66 6.57 -14.09
C THR A 184 -12.03 6.09 -14.58
N ASP A 185 -12.12 5.63 -15.82
CA ASP A 185 -13.36 5.13 -16.42
C ASP A 185 -13.93 3.89 -15.70
N HIS A 186 -13.06 3.13 -15.02
CA HIS A 186 -13.43 1.91 -14.30
C HIS A 186 -13.53 2.13 -12.79
N GLN A 187 -13.19 3.33 -12.29
CA GLN A 187 -13.05 3.60 -10.86
C GLN A 187 -14.38 3.48 -10.10
N ALA A 188 -15.49 3.85 -10.74
CA ALA A 188 -16.85 3.73 -10.19
C ALA A 188 -17.31 2.28 -10.00
N ASP A 189 -16.63 1.31 -10.61
CA ASP A 189 -16.98 -0.10 -10.53
C ASP A 189 -16.40 -0.82 -9.33
N GLY A 190 -15.52 -0.15 -8.57
CA GLY A 190 -14.95 -0.71 -7.35
C GLY A 190 -13.65 -1.48 -7.58
N ILE A 191 -12.97 -1.27 -8.71
CA ILE A 191 -11.72 -1.95 -9.07
C ILE A 191 -10.60 -1.78 -8.02
N VAL A 192 -10.46 -0.60 -7.40
CA VAL A 192 -9.40 -0.37 -6.39
C VAL A 192 -9.74 -1.06 -5.05
N PRO A 193 -10.97 -0.96 -4.50
CA PRO A 193 -11.38 -1.83 -3.40
C PRO A 193 -11.20 -3.32 -3.66
N MET A 194 -11.59 -3.81 -4.85
CA MET A 194 -11.40 -5.21 -5.25
C MET A 194 -9.91 -5.58 -5.22
N LEU A 195 -9.04 -4.77 -5.84
CA LEU A 195 -7.60 -4.97 -5.86
C LEU A 195 -7.03 -5.11 -4.45
N ILE A 196 -7.37 -4.20 -3.54
CA ILE A 196 -6.87 -4.24 -2.15
C ILE A 196 -7.35 -5.48 -1.41
N ILE A 197 -8.63 -5.84 -1.54
CA ILE A 197 -9.18 -6.99 -0.82
C ILE A 197 -8.57 -8.30 -1.34
N GLN A 198 -8.46 -8.46 -2.66
CA GLN A 198 -7.88 -9.66 -3.24
C GLN A 198 -6.36 -9.74 -3.02
N MET A 199 -5.65 -8.59 -2.97
CA MET A 199 -4.27 -8.55 -2.47
C MET A 199 -4.21 -9.09 -1.04
N ALA A 200 -5.05 -8.61 -0.12
CA ALA A 200 -5.03 -9.12 1.25
C ALA A 200 -5.28 -10.64 1.32
N ARG A 201 -6.18 -11.18 0.48
CA ARG A 201 -6.42 -12.62 0.35
C ARG A 201 -5.17 -13.35 -0.12
N HIS A 202 -4.56 -12.92 -1.21
CA HIS A 202 -3.35 -13.50 -1.76
C HIS A 202 -2.20 -13.42 -0.75
N ILE A 203 -2.02 -12.26 -0.12
CA ILE A 203 -0.93 -12.06 0.84
C ILE A 203 -1.07 -12.99 2.05
N SER A 204 -2.28 -13.12 2.58
CA SER A 204 -2.57 -14.03 3.69
C SER A 204 -2.31 -15.50 3.36
N ALA A 205 -2.41 -15.90 2.09
CA ALA A 205 -2.19 -17.28 1.66
C ALA A 205 -0.70 -17.56 1.37
N GLU A 206 -0.04 -16.67 0.63
CA GLU A 206 1.31 -16.91 0.10
C GLU A 206 2.43 -16.46 1.06
N TYR A 207 2.15 -15.51 1.96
CA TYR A 207 3.15 -14.93 2.86
C TYR A 207 2.69 -15.03 4.33
N PRO A 208 2.66 -16.23 4.92
CA PRO A 208 2.06 -16.48 6.25
C PRO A 208 2.76 -15.76 7.41
N GLN A 209 4.01 -15.30 7.21
CA GLN A 209 4.70 -14.48 8.20
C GLN A 209 4.21 -13.02 8.22
N VAL A 210 3.51 -12.56 7.18
CA VAL A 210 2.99 -11.19 7.12
C VAL A 210 1.85 -11.04 8.12
N ALA A 211 2.11 -10.34 9.22
CA ALA A 211 1.12 -10.01 10.23
C ALA A 211 0.37 -8.72 9.91
N TYR A 212 0.95 -7.84 9.08
CA TYR A 212 0.49 -6.48 8.87
C TYR A 212 0.42 -6.13 7.38
N PHE A 213 -0.79 -5.78 6.92
CA PHE A 213 -1.01 -5.19 5.60
C PHE A 213 -1.08 -3.68 5.73
N CYS A 214 -0.24 -2.97 4.98
CA CYS A 214 0.05 -1.58 5.24
C CYS A 214 -0.22 -0.70 4.01
N TYR A 215 -0.71 0.51 4.26
CA TYR A 215 -0.98 1.48 3.20
C TYR A 215 -0.51 2.89 3.59
N GLY A 216 0.81 3.05 3.69
CA GLY A 216 1.47 4.33 3.88
C GLY A 216 1.02 5.09 5.13
N ASN A 217 1.20 6.41 5.15
CA ASN A 217 0.87 7.23 6.33
C ASN A 217 -0.55 7.81 6.28
N HIS A 218 -1.19 7.94 7.44
CA HIS A 218 -2.45 8.65 7.66
C HIS A 218 -2.25 10.17 7.62
N TYR A 219 -1.19 10.66 8.25
CA TYR A 219 -0.91 12.09 8.32
C TYR A 219 -0.41 12.60 6.98
N GLY A 220 -0.91 13.77 6.56
CA GLY A 220 -0.65 14.34 5.23
C GLY A 220 -1.57 13.80 4.12
N ALA A 221 -2.40 12.79 4.39
CA ALA A 221 -3.43 12.35 3.45
C ALA A 221 -4.65 13.30 3.47
N SER A 222 -5.34 13.42 2.34
CA SER A 222 -6.63 14.11 2.27
C SER A 222 -7.71 13.36 3.06
N ASP A 223 -8.78 14.03 3.47
CA ASP A 223 -9.83 13.37 4.26
C ASP A 223 -10.56 12.27 3.47
N THR A 224 -10.70 12.44 2.16
CA THR A 224 -11.20 11.38 1.27
C THR A 224 -10.27 10.16 1.30
N MET A 225 -8.95 10.36 1.26
CA MET A 225 -8.00 9.26 1.34
C MET A 225 -7.99 8.60 2.73
N LYS A 226 -8.12 9.37 3.82
CA LYS A 226 -8.25 8.81 5.17
C LYS A 226 -9.50 7.95 5.32
N ARG A 227 -10.65 8.43 4.82
CA ARG A 227 -11.91 7.66 4.79
C ARG A 227 -11.78 6.40 3.95
N PHE A 228 -11.14 6.49 2.79
CA PHE A 228 -10.88 5.34 1.92
C PHE A 228 -10.05 4.26 2.62
N LYS A 229 -8.94 4.65 3.28
CA LYS A 229 -8.10 3.74 4.06
C LYS A 229 -8.88 3.07 5.20
N LYS A 230 -9.61 3.86 5.99
CA LYS A 230 -10.45 3.35 7.09
C LYS A 230 -11.49 2.35 6.60
N LYS A 231 -12.17 2.66 5.49
CA LYS A 231 -13.16 1.79 4.85
C LYS A 231 -12.61 0.39 4.53
N LEU A 232 -11.32 0.30 4.23
CA LEU A 232 -10.59 -0.94 3.91
C LEU A 232 -9.83 -1.53 5.09
N GLY A 233 -10.12 -1.08 6.32
CA GLY A 233 -9.53 -1.63 7.54
C GLY A 233 -8.13 -1.14 7.86
N PHE A 234 -7.63 -0.12 7.16
CA PHE A 234 -6.33 0.49 7.48
C PHE A 234 -6.52 1.64 8.45
N VAL A 235 -6.02 1.48 9.67
CA VAL A 235 -6.11 2.48 10.74
C VAL A 235 -4.71 2.91 11.20
N PRO A 236 -4.54 4.18 11.64
CA PRO A 236 -3.24 4.68 12.05
C PRO A 236 -2.74 3.98 13.32
N HIS A 237 -1.45 3.64 13.33
CA HIS A 237 -0.75 3.05 14.47
C HIS A 237 0.50 3.85 14.82
N LYS A 238 0.99 3.64 16.04
CA LYS A 238 2.40 3.87 16.39
C LYS A 238 3.19 2.60 16.07
N VAL A 239 4.31 2.73 15.37
CA VAL A 239 5.11 1.59 14.91
C VAL A 239 6.53 1.66 15.43
N SER A 240 6.99 0.56 16.04
CA SER A 240 8.40 0.30 16.30
C SER A 240 8.95 -0.64 15.23
N TRP A 241 9.98 -0.18 14.51
CA TRP A 241 10.60 -0.94 13.43
C TRP A 241 11.81 -1.72 13.95
N LYS A 242 11.82 -3.03 13.68
CA LYS A 242 12.95 -3.93 13.94
C LYS A 242 13.51 -4.45 12.62
N LEU A 243 14.84 -4.53 12.53
CA LEU A 243 15.49 -5.18 11.38
C LEU A 243 15.58 -6.69 11.56
N ASN A 244 15.85 -7.13 12.78
CA ASN A 244 15.89 -8.52 13.21
C ASN A 244 15.35 -8.60 14.65
N ASP A 245 15.29 -9.81 15.22
CA ASP A 245 14.86 -10.02 16.62
C ASP A 245 15.61 -9.16 17.64
#